data_AF-A0A251UZU9-F1
#
_entry.id   AF-A0A251UZU9-F1
#
_cell.length_a   1.000
_cell.length_b   1.000
_cell.length_c   1.000
_cell.angle_alpha   90.00
_cell.angle_beta   90.00
_cell.angle_gamma   90.00
#
_symmetry.space_group_name_H-M   'P 1'
#
loop_
_entity.id
_entity.type
_entity.pdbx_description
1 polymer ?
#
loop_
_entity_poly.entity_id
_entity_poly.type
_entity_poly.pdbx_seq_one_letter_code
_entity_poly.pdbx_strand_id
1 'polypeptide(L)'
;MTNLDKLSGPKLLNMSEPSQLMTEDTRAALYVALPVLSRGKKWVLLYSTWRHGISLSTLYRRSNLSPGLSLLDVGDHKEAVFGGLVEAPLKPSTKKRY
;
A
#
# COMPACT_ATOMS: atom_id res chain seq x y z
N MET A 1 -5.10 3.16 41.86
CA MET A 1 -5.58 2.19 40.86
C MET A 1 -4.72 2.31 39.62
N THR A 2 -4.08 1.22 39.25
CA THR A 2 -3.02 1.11 38.24
C THR A 2 -3.52 1.46 36.83
N ASN A 3 -2.96 2.55 36.31
CA ASN A 3 -2.45 2.73 34.95
C ASN A 3 -2.84 1.66 33.92
N LEU A 4 -3.70 2.02 32.96
CA LEU A 4 -4.00 1.23 31.75
C LEU A 4 -3.19 1.75 30.55
N ASP A 5 -1.94 2.14 30.78
CA ASP A 5 -0.91 2.17 29.75
C ASP A 5 -0.46 0.73 29.49
N LYS A 6 -1.11 0.02 28.54
CA LYS A 6 -0.69 -1.22 27.81
C LYS A 6 -1.96 -1.94 27.34
N LEU A 7 -2.24 -2.19 26.06
CA LEU A 7 -1.32 -2.49 24.97
C LEU A 7 -1.48 -1.47 23.83
N SER A 8 -0.45 -0.66 23.61
CA SER A 8 -0.20 -0.17 22.26
C SER A 8 0.07 -1.42 21.43
N GLY A 9 -0.93 -1.89 20.68
CA GLY A 9 -0.67 -2.71 19.50
C GLY A 9 0.39 -2.03 18.62
N PRO A 10 1.06 -2.76 17.71
CA PRO A 10 2.09 -2.17 16.86
C PRO A 10 1.52 -0.89 16.27
N LYS A 11 2.13 0.27 16.57
CA LYS A 11 1.58 1.60 16.24
C LYS A 11 1.21 1.58 14.77
N LEU A 12 -0.08 1.41 14.50
CA LEU A 12 -0.47 0.89 13.21
C LEU A 12 -0.14 1.96 12.17
N LEU A 13 0.41 1.53 11.03
CA LEU A 13 0.98 2.41 10.00
C LEU A 13 0.00 3.52 9.62
N ASN A 14 0.21 4.78 10.05
CA ASN A 14 -0.69 5.87 9.67
C ASN A 14 -0.77 5.98 8.14
N MET A 15 -1.88 5.53 7.57
CA MET A 15 -2.19 5.72 6.16
C MET A 15 -2.81 7.10 5.99
N SER A 16 -2.51 7.79 4.90
CA SER A 16 -3.19 9.05 4.59
C SER A 16 -4.70 8.86 4.45
N GLU A 17 -5.11 7.67 4.00
CA GLU A 17 -6.49 7.32 3.73
C GLU A 17 -6.74 5.85 4.08
N PRO A 18 -7.98 5.47 4.42
CA PRO A 18 -8.34 4.08 4.66
C PRO A 18 -8.19 3.25 3.38
N SER A 19 -7.64 2.05 3.51
CA SER A 19 -7.63 1.06 2.42
C SER A 19 -8.91 0.24 2.46
N GLN A 20 -9.51 -0.02 1.30
CA GLN A 20 -10.66 -0.94 1.19
C GLN A 20 -10.23 -2.41 1.10
N LEU A 21 -8.95 -2.68 0.83
CA LEU A 21 -8.42 -4.02 0.60
C LEU A 21 -7.60 -4.56 1.79
N MET A 22 -7.00 -3.66 2.59
CA MET A 22 -6.18 -4.07 3.72
C MET A 22 -6.97 -4.04 5.02
N THR A 23 -7.10 -5.21 5.65
CA THR A 23 -7.48 -5.32 7.06
C THR A 23 -6.30 -4.96 7.96
N GLU A 24 -6.58 -4.78 9.25
CA GLU A 24 -5.55 -4.43 10.23
C GLU A 24 -4.46 -5.50 10.36
N ASP A 25 -4.86 -6.77 10.34
CA ASP A 25 -3.95 -7.90 10.45
C ASP A 25 -2.99 -7.98 9.26
N THR A 26 -3.51 -7.77 8.05
CA THR A 26 -2.69 -7.69 6.83
C THR A 26 -1.70 -6.53 6.89
N ARG A 27 -2.11 -5.39 7.48
CA ARG A 27 -1.23 -4.23 7.69
C ARG A 27 -0.09 -4.53 8.67
N ALA A 28 -0.40 -5.20 9.77
CA ALA A 28 0.61 -5.62 10.75
C ALA A 28 1.60 -6.63 10.13
N ALA A 29 1.10 -7.61 9.39
CA ALA A 29 1.93 -8.59 8.70
C ALA A 29 2.87 -7.94 7.66
N LEU A 30 2.33 -7.02 6.84
CA LEU A 30 3.11 -6.27 5.85
C LEU A 30 4.16 -5.38 6.51
N TYR A 31 3.83 -4.73 7.63
CA TYR A 31 4.79 -3.91 8.36
C TYR A 31 6.03 -4.70 8.79
N VAL A 32 5.84 -5.93 9.25
CA VAL A 32 6.93 -6.83 9.65
C VAL A 32 7.71 -7.33 8.43
N ALA A 33 7.01 -7.65 7.33
CA ALA A 33 7.61 -8.16 6.10
C ALA A 33 8.42 -7.10 5.33
N LEU A 34 8.15 -5.81 5.54
CA LEU A 34 8.82 -4.75 4.79
C LEU A 34 10.25 -4.49 5.24
N PRO A 35 11.13 -4.04 4.32
CA PRO A 35 12.49 -3.64 4.65
C PRO A 35 12.52 -2.59 5.77
N VAL A 36 13.55 -2.64 6.61
CA VAL A 36 13.71 -1.74 7.77
C VAL A 36 13.63 -0.27 7.37
N LEU A 37 14.14 0.08 6.18
CA LEU A 37 14.14 1.43 5.62
C LEU A 37 12.74 1.97 5.29
N SER A 38 11.75 1.08 5.16
CA SER A 38 10.35 1.40 4.90
C SER A 38 9.54 1.47 6.20
N ARG A 39 10.06 0.91 7.30
CA ARG A 39 9.39 0.88 8.60
C ARG A 39 9.48 2.27 9.26
N GLY A 40 8.31 2.84 9.59
CA GLY A 40 8.21 4.17 10.23
C GLY A 40 7.88 5.32 9.29
N LYS A 41 7.83 5.08 7.97
CA LYS A 41 7.32 6.06 7.01
C LYS A 41 5.79 6.07 6.99
N LYS A 42 5.19 7.24 6.80
CA LYS A 42 3.74 7.38 6.57
C LYS A 42 3.41 6.78 5.20
N TRP A 43 2.36 6.00 5.13
CA TRP A 43 1.89 5.46 3.86
C TRP A 43 0.90 6.42 3.25
N VAL A 44 1.16 6.82 2.01
CA VAL A 44 0.32 7.77 1.29
C VAL A 44 -0.31 7.05 0.11
N LEU A 45 -1.63 7.18 -0.01
CA LEU A 45 -2.35 6.59 -1.13
C LEU A 45 -2.00 7.33 -2.43
N LEU A 46 -1.18 6.69 -3.27
CA LEU A 46 -0.84 7.25 -4.58
C LEU A 46 -2.01 7.12 -5.55
N TYR A 47 -2.67 5.96 -5.59
CA TYR A 47 -3.75 5.66 -6.54
C TYR A 47 -4.67 4.57 -5.98
N SER A 48 -5.95 4.64 -6.32
CA SER A 48 -6.94 3.58 -6.08
C SER A 48 -7.98 3.61 -7.20
N THR A 49 -8.45 2.44 -7.62
CA THR A 49 -9.45 2.30 -8.67
C THR A 49 -10.80 2.91 -8.27
N TRP A 50 -11.13 2.87 -6.97
CA TRP A 50 -12.34 3.46 -6.41
C TRP A 50 -12.37 5.00 -6.53
N ARG A 51 -11.25 5.67 -6.23
CA ARG A 51 -11.20 7.15 -6.22
C ARG A 51 -10.75 7.76 -7.54
N HIS A 52 -9.87 7.08 -8.26
CA HIS A 52 -9.16 7.63 -9.41
C HIS A 52 -9.58 6.98 -10.73
N GLY A 53 -10.54 6.04 -10.70
CA GLY A 53 -10.97 5.25 -11.85
C GLY A 53 -9.97 4.16 -12.22
N ILE A 54 -10.31 3.30 -13.17
CA ILE A 54 -9.54 2.08 -13.55
C ILE A 54 -8.47 2.31 -14.63
N SER A 55 -8.19 3.56 -14.98
CA SER A 55 -7.30 3.87 -16.10
C SER A 55 -5.81 3.76 -15.73
N LEU A 56 -5.08 2.93 -16.48
CA LEU A 56 -3.62 2.82 -16.36
C LEU A 56 -2.90 4.14 -16.63
N SER A 57 -3.39 4.97 -17.56
CA SER A 57 -2.77 6.29 -17.81
C SER A 57 -2.85 7.19 -16.57
N THR A 58 -3.92 7.06 -15.80
CA THR A 58 -4.07 7.78 -14.52
C THR A 58 -3.16 7.23 -13.45
N LEU A 59 -3.03 5.90 -13.34
CA LEU A 59 -2.06 5.25 -12.45
C LEU A 59 -0.63 5.72 -12.75
N TYR A 60 -0.20 5.66 -14.01
CA TYR A 60 1.15 6.08 -14.41
C TYR A 60 1.42 7.55 -14.05
N ARG A 61 0.49 8.45 -14.40
CA ARG A 61 0.61 9.88 -14.06
C ARG A 61 0.72 10.11 -12.56
N ARG A 62 -0.09 9.42 -11.75
CA ARG A 62 -0.09 9.60 -10.28
C ARG A 62 1.14 8.98 -9.62
N SER A 63 1.67 7.89 -10.16
CA SER A 63 2.91 7.28 -9.66
C SER A 63 4.12 8.22 -9.78
N ASN A 64 4.10 9.19 -10.72
CA ASN A 64 5.15 10.22 -10.83
C ASN A 64 5.12 11.27 -9.71
N LEU A 65 4.02 11.39 -8.95
CA LEU A 65 3.91 12.41 -7.89
C LEU A 65 4.78 12.09 -6.68
N SER A 66 5.10 10.81 -6.44
CA SER A 66 5.95 10.37 -5.33
C SER A 66 6.77 9.16 -5.75
N PRO A 67 7.99 9.38 -6.25
CA PRO A 67 8.93 8.31 -6.58
C PRO A 67 9.39 7.55 -5.33
N GLY A 68 9.64 6.25 -5.49
CA GLY A 68 10.18 5.38 -4.44
C GLY A 68 9.42 4.08 -4.26
N LEU A 69 9.75 3.34 -3.20
CA LEU A 69 9.11 2.08 -2.85
C LEU A 69 7.62 2.30 -2.54
N SER A 70 6.76 1.64 -3.32
CA SER A 70 5.31 1.74 -3.26
C SER A 70 4.71 0.35 -3.10
N LEU A 71 3.71 0.20 -2.24
CA LEU A 71 2.96 -1.05 -2.14
C LEU A 71 1.81 -1.05 -3.16
N LEU A 72 1.71 -2.11 -3.94
CA LEU A 72 0.59 -2.36 -4.84
C LEU A 72 -0.25 -3.50 -4.28
N ASP A 73 -1.50 -3.20 -3.92
CA ASP A 73 -2.48 -4.20 -3.49
C ASP A 73 -3.61 -4.31 -4.52
N VAL A 74 -4.01 -5.54 -4.81
CA VAL A 74 -5.04 -5.91 -5.78
C VAL A 74 -5.99 -6.88 -5.10
N GLY A 75 -7.27 -6.51 -5.06
CA GLY A 75 -8.35 -7.41 -4.71
C GLY A 75 -8.96 -8.01 -5.98
N ASP A 76 -9.19 -9.32 -5.99
CA ASP A 76 -9.98 -9.97 -7.03
C ASP A 76 -11.47 -10.10 -6.65
N HIS A 77 -12.26 -10.65 -7.58
CA HIS A 77 -13.70 -10.88 -7.39
C HIS A 77 -14.02 -12.06 -6.46
N LYS A 78 -13.01 -12.82 -6.04
CA LYS A 78 -13.11 -13.95 -5.09
C LYS A 78 -12.61 -13.55 -3.71
N GLU A 79 -12.52 -12.25 -3.44
CA GLU A 79 -12.06 -11.68 -2.17
C GLU A 79 -10.60 -12.00 -1.83
N ALA A 80 -9.81 -12.50 -2.79
CA ALA A 80 -8.38 -12.68 -2.59
C ALA A 80 -7.68 -11.32 -2.74
N VAL A 81 -6.84 -10.98 -1.77
CA VAL A 81 -5.99 -9.80 -1.80
C VAL A 81 -4.54 -10.23 -1.98
N PHE A 82 -3.91 -9.73 -3.04
CA PHE A 82 -2.52 -10.01 -3.36
C PHE A 82 -1.85 -8.76 -3.91
N GLY A 83 -0.53 -8.78 -3.99
CA GLY A 83 0.20 -7.55 -4.29
C GLY A 83 1.70 -7.72 -4.22
N GLY A 84 2.39 -6.60 -4.18
CA GLY A 84 3.84 -6.58 -4.06
C GLY A 84 4.41 -5.19 -3.86
N LEU A 85 5.66 -5.16 -3.41
CA LEU A 85 6.44 -3.94 -3.35
C LEU A 85 6.98 -3.63 -4.75
N VAL A 86 6.67 -2.44 -5.25
CA VAL A 86 7.09 -1.95 -6.57
C VAL A 86 7.82 -0.63 -6.42
N GLU A 87 8.62 -0.28 -7.42
CA GLU A 87 9.29 1.01 -7.47
C GLU A 87 8.48 1.97 -8.35
N ALA A 88 8.09 3.11 -7.77
CA ALA A 88 7.48 4.22 -8.47
C ALA A 88 8.56 5.20 -8.98
N PRO A 89 8.34 5.88 -10.12
CA PRO A 89 7.13 5.82 -10.92
C PRO A 89 7.00 4.53 -11.73
N LEU A 90 5.76 4.06 -11.86
CA LEU A 90 5.45 2.93 -12.72
C LEU A 90 5.63 3.35 -14.18
N LYS A 91 6.36 2.54 -14.94
CA LYS A 91 6.64 2.79 -16.35
C LYS A 91 5.97 1.72 -17.21
N PRO A 92 5.22 2.10 -18.25
CA PRO A 92 4.74 1.13 -19.22
C PRO A 92 5.94 0.43 -19.87
N SER A 93 5.87 -0.89 -20.01
CA SER A 93 6.87 -1.67 -20.72
C SER A 93 6.28 -2.18 -22.05
N THR A 94 7.04 -2.06 -23.13
CA THR A 94 6.70 -2.62 -24.44
C THR A 94 7.10 -4.09 -24.57
N LYS A 95 7.85 -4.62 -23.60
CA LYS A 95 8.25 -6.03 -23.58
C LYS A 95 7.04 -6.85 -23.14
N LYS A 96 6.46 -7.62 -24.07
CA LYS A 96 5.54 -8.70 -23.71
C LYS A 96 6.27 -9.67 -22.78
N ARG A 97 5.67 -9.95 -21.63
CA ARG A 97 6.16 -10.92 -20.65
C ARG A 97 5.36 -12.23 -20.69
N TYR A 98 4.46 -12.37 -21.67
CA TYR A 98 3.52 -13.46 -21.87
C TYR A 98 3.09 -13.47 -23.34
#